data_AF-A0A820DNT9-F1
#
_entry.id   AF-A0A820DNT9-F1
#
_cell.length_a   1.000
_cell.length_b   1.000
_cell.length_c   1.000
_cell.angle_alpha   90.00
_cell.angle_beta   90.00
_cell.angle_gamma   90.00
#
_symmetry.space_group_name_H-M   'P 1'
#
loop_
_entity.id
_entity.type
_entity.pdbx_description
1 polymer ?
#
loop_
_entity_poly.entity_id
_entity_poly.type
_entity_poly.pdbx_seq_one_letter_code
_entity_poly.pdbx_strand_id
1 'polypeptide(L)' 'MATSAEAPTEQLEACSIQGTIVYTSEKNGSDENGDGSQEKPFQTPLQAYRQHGDNVTIYVDSKDETK' A
#
# COMPACT_ATOMS: atom_id res chain seq x y z
N MET A 1 -14.78 19.41 40.70
CA MET A 1 -14.50 18.03 40.25
C MET A 1 -14.14 18.11 38.78
N ALA A 2 -12.85 18.00 38.46
CA ALA A 2 -12.35 18.09 37.10
C ALA A 2 -12.58 16.75 36.42
N THR A 3 -13.55 16.68 35.50
CA THR A 3 -13.59 15.57 34.55
C THR A 3 -12.54 15.84 33.48
N SER A 4 -11.72 14.83 33.25
CA SER A 4 -10.55 14.80 32.40
C SER A 4 -10.82 15.40 31.02
N ALA A 5 -9.82 16.16 30.56
CA ALA A 5 -9.69 16.58 29.18
C ALA A 5 -9.70 15.34 28.28
N GLU A 6 -10.79 15.15 27.55
CA GLU A 6 -10.83 14.29 26.39
C GLU A 6 -9.98 14.96 25.32
N ALA A 7 -8.79 14.41 25.08
CA ALA A 7 -7.91 14.87 24.03
C ALA A 7 -8.68 14.75 22.71
N PRO A 8 -8.91 15.85 21.96
CA PRO A 8 -9.30 15.74 20.58
C PRO A 8 -8.07 15.16 19.88
N THR A 9 -8.05 13.84 19.70
CA THR A 9 -7.07 13.23 18.81
C THR A 9 -7.54 13.66 17.43
N GLU A 10 -6.95 14.76 16.99
CA GLU A 10 -7.23 15.46 15.76
C GLU A 10 -7.38 14.41 14.66
N GLN A 11 -8.57 14.40 14.07
CA GLN A 11 -8.92 13.53 12.98
C GLN A 11 -7.90 13.80 11.90
N LEU A 12 -7.00 12.84 11.68
CA LEU A 12 -6.09 12.83 10.55
C LEU A 12 -6.98 13.05 9.33
N GLU A 13 -6.95 14.28 8.84
CA GLU A 13 -7.61 14.71 7.63
C GLU A 13 -7.33 13.62 6.61
N ALA A 14 -8.39 12.94 6.18
CA ALA A 14 -8.36 12.02 5.08
C ALA A 14 -8.01 12.85 3.84
N CYS A 15 -6.72 13.14 3.68
CA CYS A 15 -6.14 13.45 2.40
C CYS A 15 -6.71 12.38 1.47
N SER A 16 -7.41 12.79 0.43
CA SER A 16 -8.04 11.90 -0.56
C SER A 16 -7.02 11.10 -1.38
N ILE A 17 -5.97 10.57 -0.76
CA ILE A 17 -5.32 9.34 -1.18
C ILE A 17 -6.33 8.19 -0.97
N GLN A 18 -7.41 8.20 -1.75
CA GLN A 18 -8.19 7.00 -2.08
C GLN A 18 -7.41 6.13 -3.07
N GLY A 19 -6.08 6.22 -3.06
CA GLY A 19 -5.20 5.45 -3.91
C GLY A 19 -4.89 4.16 -3.20
N THR A 20 -5.23 3.02 -3.79
CA THR A 20 -4.86 1.74 -3.19
C THR A 20 -3.35 1.62 -3.24
N ILE A 21 -2.72 1.56 -2.06
CA ILE A 21 -1.29 1.33 -1.93
C ILE A 21 -1.07 -0.15 -2.18
N VAL A 22 -0.32 -0.46 -3.25
CA VAL A 22 -0.01 -1.83 -3.64
C VAL A 22 1.50 -2.03 -3.67
N TYR A 23 1.95 -3.13 -3.10
CA TYR A 23 3.33 -3.56 -3.09
C TYR A 23 3.55 -4.58 -4.20
N THR A 24 4.66 -4.44 -4.89
CA THR A 24 5.07 -5.31 -6.00
C THR A 24 6.50 -5.78 -5.79
N SER A 25 6.76 -7.04 -6.07
CA SER A 25 8.07 -7.67 -5.98
C SER A 25 8.22 -8.67 -7.11
N GLU A 26 9.10 -8.39 -8.07
CA GLU A 26 9.37 -9.32 -9.18
C GLU A 26 9.98 -10.66 -8.69
N LYS A 27 10.61 -10.68 -7.51
CA LYS A 27 11.28 -11.87 -6.96
C LYS A 27 10.39 -12.73 -6.07
N ASN A 28 9.59 -12.11 -5.20
CA ASN A 28 8.79 -12.81 -4.19
C ASN A 28 7.28 -12.57 -4.32
N GLY A 29 6.87 -11.72 -5.26
CA GLY A 29 5.46 -11.45 -5.53
C GLY A 29 4.81 -12.54 -6.36
N SER A 30 3.49 -12.53 -6.40
CA SER A 30 2.70 -13.46 -7.18
C SER A 30 1.54 -12.73 -7.85
N ASP A 31 1.34 -12.89 -9.16
CA ASP A 31 0.23 -12.23 -9.88
C ASP A 31 -1.13 -12.91 -9.68
N GLU A 32 -1.13 -14.21 -9.37
CA GLU A 32 -2.37 -14.99 -9.16
C GLU A 32 -2.88 -14.94 -7.72
N ASN A 33 -1.95 -14.89 -6.76
CA ASN A 33 -2.24 -14.99 -5.33
C ASN A 33 -1.72 -13.81 -4.49
N GLY A 34 -1.12 -12.81 -5.14
CA GLY A 34 -0.76 -11.55 -4.51
C GLY A 34 -2.02 -10.72 -4.28
N ASP A 35 -2.07 -10.04 -3.14
CA ASP A 35 -3.14 -9.08 -2.82
C ASP A 35 -2.60 -7.64 -2.90
N GLY A 36 -1.32 -7.47 -3.27
CA GLY A 36 -0.64 -6.18 -3.28
C GLY A 36 -0.32 -5.65 -1.88
N SER A 37 -0.39 -6.49 -0.85
CA SER A 37 0.05 -6.14 0.49
C SER A 37 1.54 -6.40 0.68
N GLN A 38 2.16 -5.83 1.72
CA GLN A 38 3.58 -6.09 2.03
C GLN A 38 3.89 -7.59 2.25
N GLU A 39 2.93 -8.34 2.81
CA GLU A 39 3.06 -9.79 3.02
C GLU A 39 2.87 -10.61 1.74
N LYS A 40 2.08 -10.11 0.80
CA LYS A 40 1.75 -10.77 -0.47
C LYS A 40 1.78 -9.75 -1.61
N PRO A 41 2.99 -9.31 -2.00
CA PRO A 41 3.11 -8.35 -3.07
C PRO A 41 2.71 -8.98 -4.41
N PHE A 42 2.29 -8.14 -5.35
CA PHE A 42 2.11 -8.57 -6.74
C PHE A 42 3.46 -8.84 -7.40
N GLN A 43 3.51 -9.80 -8.32
CA GLN A 43 4.73 -10.04 -9.08
C GLN A 43 4.96 -8.93 -10.10
N THR A 44 3.88 -8.50 -10.77
CA THR A 44 3.93 -7.42 -11.76
C THR A 44 3.11 -6.20 -11.31
N PRO A 45 3.62 -4.98 -11.57
CA PRO A 45 2.88 -3.76 -11.32
C PRO A 45 1.64 -3.63 -12.21
N LEU A 46 1.64 -4.29 -13.38
CA LEU A 46 0.51 -4.32 -14.29
C LEU A 46 -0.70 -5.04 -13.66
N GLN A 47 -0.47 -6.15 -12.98
CA GLN A 47 -1.54 -6.87 -12.29
C GLN A 47 -2.14 -6.02 -11.17
N ALA A 48 -1.30 -5.33 -10.42
CA ALA A 48 -1.73 -4.41 -9.37
C ALA A 48 -2.67 -3.33 -9.92
N TYR A 49 -2.33 -2.75 -11.07
CA TYR A 49 -3.17 -1.79 -11.78
C TYR A 49 -4.49 -2.40 -12.28
N ARG A 50 -4.46 -3.63 -12.82
CA ARG A 50 -5.67 -4.32 -13.31
C ARG A 50 -6.66 -4.66 -12.19
N GLN A 51 -6.16 -4.95 -11.00
CA GLN A 51 -6.97 -5.39 -9.87
C GLN A 51 -7.47 -4.22 -9.02
N HIS A 52 -6.71 -3.12 -8.95
CA HIS A 52 -7.03 -1.97 -8.10
C HIS A 52 -7.37 -0.67 -8.86
N GLY A 53 -7.21 -0.65 -10.19
CA GLY A 53 -7.67 0.43 -11.08
C GLY A 53 -6.67 1.58 -11.29
N ASP A 54 -7.17 2.70 -11.81
CA ASP A 54 -6.37 3.85 -12.28
C ASP A 54 -5.74 4.71 -11.18
N ASN A 55 -6.11 4.52 -9.91
CA ASN A 55 -5.56 5.28 -8.78
C ASN A 55 -4.85 4.33 -7.81
N VAL A 56 -3.70 3.80 -8.21
CA VAL A 56 -2.91 2.88 -7.38
C VAL A 56 -1.51 3.43 -7.18
N THR A 57 -1.06 3.46 -5.93
CA THR A 57 0.31 3.84 -5.61
C THR A 57 1.13 2.56 -5.51
N ILE A 58 1.94 2.31 -6.54
CA ILE A 58 2.73 1.08 -6.64
C ILE A 58 4.08 1.28 -5.97
N TYR A 59 4.35 0.51 -4.91
CA TYR A 59 5.65 0.40 -4.29
C TYR A 59 6.35 -0.84 -4.82
N VAL A 60 7.51 -0.65 -5.43
CA VAL A 60 8.33 -1.75 -5.94
C VAL A 60 9.46 -2.00 -4.93
N ASP A 61 9.73 -3.26 -4.64
CA ASP A 61 10.94 -3.65 -3.92
C ASP A 61 12.14 -3.04 -4.64
N SER A 62 12.96 -2.28 -3.90
CA SER A 62 14.19 -1.74 -4.47
C SER A 62 15.06 -2.93 -4.85
N LYS A 63 15.33 -3.11 -6.14
CA LYS A 63 16.41 -4.00 -6.57
C LYS A 63 17.68 -3.40 -6.00
N ASP A 64 18.07 -3.83 -4.80
CA ASP A 64 19.46 -3.78 -4.39
C ASP A 64 20.20 -4.62 -5.44
N GLU A 65 20.69 -3.90 -6.44
CA GLU A 65 21.71 -4.37 -7.37
C GLU A 65 22.98 -4.56 -6.54
N THR A 66 23.05 -5.64 -5.78
CA THR A 66 24.33 -6.15 -5.31
C THR A 66 25.07 -6.68 -6.53
N LYS A 67 25.77 -5.74 -7.17
CA LYS A 67 26.79 -5.95 -8.19
C LYS A 67 27.90 -6.87 -7.69
#